data_AF-A0A1F9ZJG8-F1
#
_entry.id   AF-A0A1F9ZJG8-F1
#
_cell.length_a   1.000
_cell.length_b   1.000
_cell.length_c   1.000
_cell.angle_alpha   90.00
_cell.angle_beta   90.00
_cell.angle_gamma   90.00
#
_symmetry.space_group_name_H-M   'P 1'
#
loop_
_entity.id
_entity.type
_entity.pdbx_description
1 polymer ?
#
loop_
_entity_poly.entity_id
_entity_poly.type
_entity_poly.pdbx_seq_one_letter_code
_entity_poly.pdbx_strand_id
1 'polypeptide(L)'
;MTASLLSLTSPATYNILRDVLLSKKPYLQAELVERTGASPSQVSRVTRWLMERGHAERMTDGRYRVRAPATVVVSAFPYQRAMSRCLVASMNIRGTKRQVKTLVVKAHGILCLESALEDYSQYFRADRVCVYHSDPEILIDQLSPIEGGIIPVSVYLPDIPLEGDLDRNRRTSKFRTVLDLTCSNKVYAAKDLLEEIWGVVIE
;
A
#
# COMPACT_ATOMS: atom_id res chain seq x y z
N MET A 1 18.98 0.65 24.86
CA MET A 1 17.53 0.32 24.79
C MET A 1 17.29 -0.40 23.47
N THR A 2 16.92 -1.67 23.52
CA THR A 2 16.56 -2.45 22.32
C THR A 2 15.19 -1.99 21.82
N ALA A 3 15.15 -1.34 20.66
CA ALA A 3 13.90 -1.00 20.02
C ALA A 3 13.08 -2.28 19.85
N SER A 4 11.88 -2.36 20.46
CA SER A 4 11.01 -3.52 20.29
C SER A 4 10.78 -3.70 18.79
N LEU A 5 11.01 -4.89 18.25
CA LEU A 5 10.77 -5.16 16.83
C LEU A 5 9.28 -5.00 16.56
N LEU A 6 8.91 -3.87 15.94
CA LEU A 6 7.54 -3.57 15.53
C LEU A 6 7.35 -4.11 14.12
N SER A 7 6.39 -5.02 13.94
CA SER A 7 5.96 -5.49 12.62
C SER A 7 5.00 -4.48 12.00
N LEU A 8 5.48 -3.70 11.04
CA LEU A 8 4.72 -2.67 10.32
C LEU A 8 3.60 -3.28 9.45
N THR A 9 3.76 -4.55 9.09
CA THR A 9 2.80 -5.32 8.29
C THR A 9 1.71 -6.00 9.12
N SER A 10 1.87 -6.06 10.45
CA SER A 10 0.80 -6.59 11.31
C SER A 10 -0.46 -5.72 11.21
N PRO A 11 -1.68 -6.31 11.12
CA PRO A 11 -2.91 -5.54 10.84
C PRO A 11 -3.13 -4.32 11.74
N ALA A 12 -3.02 -4.50 13.06
CA ALA A 12 -3.20 -3.40 14.00
C ALA A 12 -2.16 -2.29 13.81
N THR A 13 -0.89 -2.65 13.62
CA THR A 13 0.19 -1.67 13.41
C THR A 13 -0.01 -0.92 12.10
N TYR A 14 -0.35 -1.64 11.03
CA TYR A 14 -0.63 -1.06 9.73
C TYR A 14 -1.77 -0.04 9.78
N ASN A 15 -2.89 -0.40 10.42
CA ASN A 15 -4.05 0.48 10.54
C ASN A 15 -3.73 1.75 11.33
N ILE A 16 -2.96 1.63 12.41
CA ILE A 16 -2.47 2.79 13.19
C ILE A 16 -1.58 3.68 12.31
N LEU A 17 -0.59 3.09 11.62
CA LEU A 17 0.33 3.84 10.75
C LEU A 17 -0.42 4.52 9.61
N ARG A 18 -1.32 3.81 8.94
CA ARG A 18 -2.13 4.36 7.86
C ARG A 18 -2.91 5.59 8.31
N ASP A 19 -3.57 5.54 9.48
CA ASP A 19 -4.29 6.71 10.02
C ASP A 19 -3.36 7.90 10.23
N VAL A 20 -2.27 7.72 10.99
CA VAL A 20 -1.40 8.84 11.37
C VAL A 20 -0.59 9.40 10.20
N LEU A 21 -0.22 8.55 9.23
CA LEU A 21 0.53 8.97 8.05
C LEU A 21 -0.35 9.73 7.04
N LEU A 22 -1.67 9.51 7.05
CA LEU A 22 -2.62 10.18 6.17
C LEU A 22 -3.29 11.41 6.79
N SER A 23 -3.50 11.42 8.11
CA SER A 23 -4.27 12.45 8.83
C SER A 23 -3.72 13.88 8.64
N LYS A 24 -2.39 14.03 8.46
CA LYS A 24 -1.64 15.33 8.46
C LYS A 24 -1.85 16.21 9.72
N LYS A 25 -2.70 15.81 10.66
CA LYS A 25 -3.04 16.55 11.88
C LYS A 25 -2.33 15.93 13.10
N PRO A 26 -2.00 16.74 14.12
CA PRO A 26 -1.61 16.22 15.42
C PRO A 26 -2.71 15.34 16.02
N TYR A 27 -2.32 14.34 16.81
CA TYR A 27 -3.24 13.37 17.42
C TYR A 27 -2.93 13.09 18.88
N LEU A 28 -3.95 12.74 19.66
CA LEU A 28 -3.79 12.08 20.95
C LEU A 28 -3.80 10.55 20.77
N GLN A 29 -3.08 9.82 21.64
CA GLN A 29 -3.11 8.35 21.60
C GLN A 29 -4.51 7.79 21.91
N ALA A 30 -5.28 8.44 22.80
CA ALA A 30 -6.66 8.04 23.10
C ALA A 30 -7.58 8.14 21.88
N GLU A 31 -7.51 9.24 21.14
CA GLU A 31 -8.28 9.43 19.88
C GLU A 31 -7.86 8.40 18.82
N LEU A 32 -6.60 7.99 18.81
CA LEU A 32 -6.10 6.99 17.88
C LEU A 32 -6.59 5.58 18.24
N VAL A 33 -6.69 5.25 19.53
CA VAL A 33 -7.33 4.01 20.01
C VAL A 33 -8.77 3.94 19.53
N GLU A 34 -9.55 5.01 19.72
CA GLU A 34 -10.96 5.06 19.31
C GLU A 34 -11.14 4.91 17.79
N ARG A 35 -10.34 5.62 17.00
CA ARG A 35 -10.48 5.62 15.52
C ARG A 35 -9.99 4.34 14.85
N THR A 36 -9.02 3.66 15.45
CA THR A 36 -8.40 2.45 14.84
C THR A 36 -8.89 1.15 15.47
N GLY A 37 -9.57 1.20 16.61
CA GLY A 37 -9.94 0.01 17.40
C GLY A 37 -8.76 -0.75 18.00
N ALA A 38 -7.54 -0.22 17.90
CA ALA A 38 -6.34 -0.86 18.43
C ALA A 38 -6.20 -0.65 19.94
N SER A 39 -5.51 -1.55 20.62
CA SER A 39 -5.32 -1.42 22.08
C SER A 39 -4.41 -0.23 22.43
N PRO A 40 -4.57 0.38 23.63
CA PRO A 40 -3.68 1.45 24.09
C PRO A 40 -2.20 1.06 24.05
N SER A 41 -1.88 -0.20 24.36
CA SER A 41 -0.52 -0.72 24.30
C SER A 41 0.03 -0.78 22.86
N GLN A 42 -0.80 -1.14 21.88
CA GLN A 42 -0.40 -1.13 20.46
C GLN A 42 -0.14 0.29 19.99
N VAL A 43 -1.06 1.22 20.24
CA VAL A 43 -0.90 2.63 19.90
C VAL A 43 0.37 3.22 20.53
N SER A 44 0.58 2.99 21.83
CA SER A 44 1.78 3.46 22.53
C SER A 44 3.08 2.92 21.92
N ARG A 45 3.11 1.64 21.51
CA ARG A 45 4.25 1.04 20.83
C ARG A 45 4.53 1.69 19.47
N VAL A 46 3.50 1.91 18.65
CA VAL A 46 3.65 2.55 17.33
C VAL A 46 4.10 4.00 17.49
N THR A 47 3.47 4.78 18.37
CA THR A 47 3.87 6.16 18.63
C THR A 47 5.30 6.24 19.14
N ARG A 48 5.70 5.36 20.08
CA ARG A 48 7.10 5.30 20.56
C ARG A 48 8.06 4.99 19.42
N TRP A 49 7.74 4.00 18.58
CA TRP A 49 8.56 3.63 17.42
C TRP A 49 8.75 4.80 16.44
N LEU A 50 7.69 5.58 16.18
CA LEU A 50 7.74 6.78 15.35
C LEU A 50 8.65 7.86 16.00
N MET A 51 8.51 8.08 17.30
CA MET A 51 9.31 9.06 18.06
C MET A 51 10.80 8.68 18.10
N GLU A 52 11.12 7.43 18.42
CA GLU A 52 12.50 6.93 18.52
C GLU A 52 13.27 7.01 17.19
N ARG A 53 12.55 6.95 16.07
CA ARG A 53 13.12 7.08 14.72
C ARG A 53 13.05 8.51 14.16
N GLY A 54 12.62 9.48 14.97
CA GLY A 54 12.50 10.88 14.55
C GLY A 54 11.40 11.15 13.52
N HIS A 55 10.48 10.20 13.31
CA HIS A 55 9.35 10.36 12.40
C HIS A 55 8.17 11.11 13.02
N ALA A 56 8.12 11.19 14.36
CA ALA A 56 7.15 11.98 15.09
C ALA A 56 7.80 12.80 16.20
N GLU A 57 7.10 13.84 16.64
CA GLU A 57 7.43 14.67 17.79
C GLU A 57 6.24 14.81 18.73
N ARG A 58 6.53 15.00 20.02
CA ARG A 58 5.52 15.35 21.03
C ARG A 58 5.43 16.87 21.11
N MET A 59 4.22 17.39 20.96
CA MET A 59 3.90 18.80 21.08
C MET A 59 3.78 19.20 22.56
N THR A 60 3.86 20.51 22.83
CA THR A 60 3.79 21.08 24.19
C THR A 60 2.46 20.81 24.89
N ASP A 61 1.38 20.66 24.12
CA ASP A 61 0.02 20.35 24.60
C ASP A 61 -0.23 18.84 24.79
N GLY A 62 0.81 18.00 24.64
CA GLY A 62 0.72 16.56 24.82
C GLY A 62 0.31 15.77 23.57
N ARG A 63 -0.06 16.42 22.46
CA ARG A 63 -0.35 15.75 21.18
C ARG A 63 0.93 15.27 20.49
N TYR A 64 0.78 14.39 19.52
CA TYR A 64 1.86 13.88 18.68
C TYR A 64 1.67 14.34 17.25
N ARG A 65 2.76 14.72 16.56
CA ARG A 65 2.76 15.12 15.16
C ARG A 65 3.75 14.28 14.38
N VAL A 66 3.34 13.74 13.23
CA VAL A 66 4.24 13.09 12.27
C VAL A 66 4.94 14.16 11.44
N ARG A 67 6.28 14.11 11.34
CA ARG A 67 7.08 15.12 10.62
C ARG A 67 7.34 14.74 9.16
N ALA A 68 7.62 13.47 8.90
CA ALA A 68 8.04 12.98 7.58
C ALA A 68 7.30 11.68 7.23
N PRO A 69 5.98 11.75 6.95
CA PRO A 69 5.16 10.55 6.74
C PRO A 69 5.61 9.73 5.53
N ALA A 70 6.00 10.39 4.43
CA ALA A 70 6.52 9.72 3.24
C ALA A 70 7.78 8.91 3.55
N THR A 71 8.69 9.42 4.40
CA THR A 71 9.92 8.71 4.80
C THR A 71 9.59 7.39 5.50
N VAL A 72 8.55 7.32 6.33
CA VAL A 72 8.13 6.07 6.97
C VAL A 72 7.78 5.01 5.92
N VAL A 73 7.00 5.40 4.91
CA VAL A 73 6.60 4.51 3.81
C VAL A 73 7.81 4.09 2.99
N VAL A 74 8.64 5.05 2.59
CA VAL A 74 9.74 4.83 1.65
C VAL A 74 10.91 4.08 2.29
N SER A 75 11.21 4.33 3.57
CA SER A 75 12.39 3.77 4.23
C SER A 75 12.09 2.61 5.16
N ALA A 76 10.92 2.52 5.79
CA ALA A 76 10.70 1.50 6.82
C ALA A 76 10.02 0.23 6.28
N PHE A 77 9.01 0.39 5.41
CA PHE A 77 8.25 -0.75 4.89
C PHE A 77 9.08 -1.72 4.03
N PRO A 78 9.98 -1.28 3.12
CA PRO A 78 10.75 -2.20 2.27
C PRO A 78 11.62 -3.20 3.05
N TYR A 79 12.04 -2.88 4.28
CA TYR A 79 12.79 -3.81 5.12
C TYR A 79 11.95 -4.98 5.67
N GLN A 80 10.63 -4.81 5.72
CA GLN A 80 9.72 -5.81 6.29
C GLN A 80 8.81 -6.44 5.23
N ARG A 81 8.68 -5.79 4.07
CA ARG A 81 7.75 -6.16 3.01
C ARG A 81 8.40 -6.05 1.64
N ALA A 82 8.32 -7.13 0.87
CA ALA A 82 8.76 -7.18 -0.52
C ALA A 82 7.65 -7.79 -1.39
N MET A 83 7.25 -7.07 -2.44
CA MET A 83 6.15 -7.50 -3.31
C MET A 83 6.42 -8.82 -4.03
N SER A 84 7.68 -9.13 -4.30
CA SER A 84 8.09 -10.41 -4.89
C SER A 84 7.72 -11.62 -4.01
N ARG A 85 7.66 -11.47 -2.68
CA ARG A 85 7.24 -12.53 -1.76
C ARG A 85 5.75 -12.81 -1.81
N CYS A 86 4.97 -11.86 -2.33
CA CYS A 86 3.52 -11.95 -2.44
C CYS A 86 3.07 -12.38 -3.84
N LEU A 87 4.00 -12.49 -4.80
CA LEU A 87 3.70 -12.90 -6.18
C LEU A 87 3.35 -14.38 -6.19
N VAL A 88 2.14 -14.70 -6.67
CA VAL A 88 1.63 -16.06 -6.77
C VAL A 88 1.81 -16.61 -8.17
N ALA A 89 1.43 -15.82 -9.18
CA ALA A 89 1.52 -16.23 -10.59
C ALA A 89 1.90 -15.07 -11.49
N SER A 90 2.56 -15.38 -12.60
CA SER A 90 2.83 -14.46 -13.69
C SER A 90 2.55 -15.16 -15.02
N MET A 91 1.64 -14.61 -15.82
CA MET A 91 1.13 -15.24 -17.05
C MET A 91 0.94 -14.19 -18.14
N ASN A 92 1.00 -14.62 -19.40
CA ASN A 92 0.77 -13.73 -20.54
C ASN A 92 -0.61 -14.00 -21.14
N ILE A 93 -1.47 -12.99 -21.13
CA ILE A 93 -2.88 -13.10 -21.49
C ILE A 93 -3.16 -12.48 -22.87
N ARG A 94 -4.01 -13.15 -23.65
CA ARG A 94 -4.47 -12.70 -24.97
C ARG A 94 -5.47 -11.55 -24.84
N GLY A 95 -5.43 -10.63 -25.80
CA GLY A 95 -6.33 -9.48 -25.88
C GLY A 95 -5.64 -8.16 -25.54
N THR A 96 -6.44 -7.18 -25.11
CA THR A 96 -5.96 -5.84 -24.77
C THR A 96 -5.86 -5.64 -23.25
N LYS A 97 -4.96 -4.75 -22.80
CA LYS A 97 -4.82 -4.41 -21.38
C LYS A 97 -6.14 -3.97 -20.72
N ARG A 98 -6.99 -3.24 -21.45
CA ARG A 98 -8.33 -2.83 -20.98
C ARG A 98 -9.26 -4.04 -20.76
N GLN A 99 -9.29 -4.99 -21.70
CA GLN A 99 -10.08 -6.21 -21.55
C GLN A 99 -9.60 -7.03 -20.35
N VAL A 100 -8.29 -7.21 -20.21
CA VAL A 100 -7.69 -7.92 -19.08
C VAL A 100 -8.02 -7.25 -17.76
N LYS A 101 -7.83 -5.92 -17.62
CA LYS A 101 -8.23 -5.14 -16.44
C LYS A 101 -9.71 -5.34 -16.09
N THR A 102 -10.59 -5.35 -17.09
CA THR A 102 -12.03 -5.58 -16.89
C THR A 102 -12.30 -6.99 -16.37
N LEU A 103 -11.61 -7.99 -16.93
CA LEU A 103 -11.78 -9.40 -16.59
C LEU A 103 -11.32 -9.68 -15.16
N VAL A 104 -10.13 -9.19 -14.78
CA VAL A 104 -9.62 -9.36 -13.41
C VAL A 104 -10.51 -8.67 -12.37
N VAL A 105 -11.06 -7.49 -12.67
CA VAL A 105 -11.99 -6.78 -11.75
C VAL A 105 -13.32 -7.53 -11.62
N LYS A 106 -13.85 -8.08 -12.71
CA LYS A 106 -15.06 -8.93 -12.68
C LYS A 106 -14.86 -10.20 -11.86
N ALA A 107 -13.65 -10.75 -11.88
CA ALA A 107 -13.25 -11.88 -11.06
C ALA A 107 -13.04 -11.51 -9.58
N HIS A 108 -13.40 -10.31 -9.12
CA HIS A 108 -13.10 -9.78 -7.78
C HIS A 108 -11.62 -9.51 -7.50
N GLY A 109 -10.78 -9.46 -8.52
CA GLY A 109 -9.43 -8.90 -8.42
C GLY A 109 -9.45 -7.43 -8.02
N ILE A 110 -8.34 -6.99 -7.44
CA ILE A 110 -8.08 -5.62 -7.05
C ILE A 110 -6.83 -5.13 -7.78
N LEU A 111 -6.95 -4.14 -8.65
CA LEU A 111 -5.79 -3.59 -9.36
C LEU A 111 -4.82 -2.94 -8.36
N CYS A 112 -3.54 -3.29 -8.44
CA CYS A 112 -2.50 -2.80 -7.53
C CYS A 112 -1.25 -2.35 -8.29
N LEU A 113 -0.23 -1.87 -7.56
CA LEU A 113 1.06 -1.45 -8.13
C LEU A 113 0.89 -0.52 -9.36
N GLU A 114 1.58 -0.83 -10.45
CA GLU A 114 1.57 -0.05 -11.69
C GLU A 114 0.17 0.04 -12.32
N SER A 115 -0.66 -0.99 -12.14
CA SER A 115 -2.02 -0.99 -12.68
C SER A 115 -2.94 0.01 -11.99
N ALA A 116 -2.79 0.15 -10.68
CA ALA A 116 -3.49 1.20 -9.93
C ALA A 116 -2.91 2.58 -10.23
N LEU A 117 -1.58 2.71 -10.31
CA LEU A 117 -0.90 3.97 -10.65
C LEU A 117 -1.30 4.52 -12.02
N GLU A 118 -1.40 3.66 -13.02
CA GLU A 118 -1.82 4.05 -14.37
C GLU A 118 -3.15 4.79 -14.40
N ASP A 119 -4.07 4.47 -13.48
CA ASP A 119 -5.35 5.15 -13.44
C ASP A 119 -5.33 6.44 -12.60
N TYR A 120 -4.29 6.66 -11.78
CA TYR A 120 -4.09 7.90 -11.03
C TYR A 120 -3.21 8.92 -11.78
N SER A 121 -2.42 8.46 -12.75
CA SER A 121 -1.50 9.30 -13.51
C SER A 121 -1.94 9.44 -14.97
N GLN A 122 -1.94 10.66 -15.48
CA GLN A 122 -2.25 10.91 -16.88
C GLN A 122 -1.15 10.41 -17.83
N TYR A 123 0.08 10.27 -17.34
CA TYR A 123 1.28 9.99 -18.14
C TYR A 123 1.82 8.58 -17.96
N PHE A 124 1.72 8.02 -16.75
CA PHE A 124 2.24 6.69 -16.49
C PHE A 124 1.44 5.62 -17.25
N ARG A 125 2.15 4.69 -17.89
CA ARG A 125 1.55 3.53 -18.57
C ARG A 125 2.21 2.27 -18.07
N ALA A 126 1.40 1.38 -17.49
CA ALA A 126 1.87 0.09 -17.02
C ALA A 126 2.13 -0.85 -18.21
N ASP A 127 3.26 -1.54 -18.19
CA ASP A 127 3.64 -2.60 -19.13
C ASP A 127 2.91 -3.92 -18.84
N ARG A 128 2.41 -4.09 -17.62
CA ARG A 128 1.70 -5.29 -17.12
C ARG A 128 0.45 -4.94 -16.34
N VAL A 129 -0.43 -5.94 -16.17
CA VAL A 129 -1.55 -5.88 -15.22
C VAL A 129 -1.14 -6.50 -13.89
N CYS A 130 -1.18 -5.72 -12.81
CA CYS A 130 -0.90 -6.17 -11.45
C CYS A 130 -2.20 -6.23 -10.66
N VAL A 131 -2.45 -7.36 -10.02
CA VAL A 131 -3.73 -7.61 -9.33
C VAL A 131 -3.51 -8.36 -8.02
N TYR A 132 -4.15 -7.88 -6.96
CA TYR A 132 -4.38 -8.67 -5.76
C TYR A 132 -5.62 -9.55 -5.92
N HIS A 133 -5.55 -10.76 -5.39
CA HIS A 133 -6.72 -11.62 -5.24
C HIS A 133 -6.62 -12.41 -3.93
N SER A 134 -7.71 -12.48 -3.15
CA SER A 134 -7.74 -13.23 -1.88
C SER A 134 -7.65 -14.74 -2.08
N ASP A 135 -8.10 -15.21 -3.24
CA ASP A 135 -8.04 -16.61 -3.65
C ASP A 135 -7.47 -16.71 -5.08
N PRO A 136 -6.16 -16.58 -5.26
CA PRO A 136 -5.53 -16.37 -6.56
C PRO A 136 -5.83 -17.49 -7.58
N GLU A 137 -6.07 -18.71 -7.11
CA GLU A 137 -6.40 -19.86 -7.97
C GLU A 137 -7.67 -19.62 -8.79
N ILE A 138 -8.71 -19.02 -8.18
CA ILE A 138 -9.95 -18.66 -8.91
C ILE A 138 -9.65 -17.74 -10.09
N LEU A 139 -8.78 -16.74 -9.89
CA LEU A 139 -8.43 -15.81 -10.95
C LEU A 139 -7.56 -16.48 -12.02
N ILE A 140 -6.61 -17.31 -11.59
CA ILE A 140 -5.73 -18.08 -12.48
C ILE A 140 -6.58 -18.98 -13.39
N ASP A 141 -7.51 -19.77 -12.83
CA ASP A 141 -8.41 -20.64 -13.57
C ASP A 141 -9.27 -19.88 -14.60
N GLN A 142 -9.69 -18.66 -14.27
CA GLN A 142 -10.45 -17.80 -15.19
C GLN A 142 -9.60 -17.23 -16.33
N LEU A 143 -8.30 -17.03 -16.10
CA LEU A 143 -7.37 -16.49 -17.07
C LEU A 143 -6.73 -17.57 -17.95
N SER A 144 -6.56 -18.80 -17.45
CA SER A 144 -5.95 -19.91 -18.18
C SER A 144 -6.53 -20.18 -19.58
N PRO A 145 -7.86 -20.11 -19.82
CA PRO A 145 -8.43 -20.33 -21.15
C PRO A 145 -7.96 -19.34 -22.23
N ILE A 146 -7.46 -18.17 -21.80
CA ILE A 146 -7.00 -17.08 -22.68
C ILE A 146 -5.50 -16.82 -22.55
N GLU A 147 -4.75 -17.77 -21.99
CA GLU A 147 -3.29 -17.71 -21.90
C GLU A 147 -2.60 -17.78 -23.28
N GLY A 148 -1.35 -17.29 -23.32
CA GLY A 148 -0.49 -17.29 -24.51
C GLY A 148 -0.62 -16.01 -25.35
N GLY A 149 -0.83 -14.87 -24.69
CA GLY A 149 -0.86 -13.56 -25.33
C GLY A 149 0.39 -12.71 -25.09
N ILE A 150 0.24 -11.39 -25.21
CA ILE A 150 1.34 -10.41 -25.02
C ILE A 150 1.14 -9.51 -23.80
N ILE A 151 0.01 -9.62 -23.10
CA ILE A 151 -0.28 -8.79 -21.93
C ILE A 151 0.19 -9.53 -20.67
N PRO A 152 1.28 -9.11 -20.02
CA PRO A 152 1.72 -9.76 -18.80
C PRO A 152 0.75 -9.43 -17.67
N VAL A 153 0.40 -10.45 -16.89
CA VAL A 153 -0.45 -10.35 -15.70
C VAL A 153 0.29 -10.95 -14.52
N SER A 154 0.43 -10.18 -13.45
CA SER A 154 1.04 -10.60 -12.20
C SER A 154 -0.02 -10.62 -11.10
N VAL A 155 -0.23 -11.79 -10.52
CA VAL A 155 -1.23 -12.04 -9.47
C VAL A 155 -0.53 -12.11 -8.12
N TYR A 156 -1.02 -11.35 -7.15
CA TYR A 156 -0.45 -11.22 -5.82
C TYR A 156 -1.46 -11.63 -4.74
N LEU A 157 -0.96 -12.23 -3.66
CA LEU A 157 -1.74 -12.41 -2.43
C LEU A 157 -1.65 -11.12 -1.57
N PRO A 158 -2.74 -10.62 -0.99
CA PRO A 158 -2.68 -9.53 -0.02
C PRO A 158 -1.94 -9.97 1.26
N ASP A 159 -0.88 -9.25 1.63
CA ASP A 159 -0.03 -9.56 2.79
C ASP A 159 -0.23 -8.61 3.99
N ILE A 160 -0.95 -7.52 3.77
CA ILE A 160 -1.41 -6.57 4.79
C ILE A 160 -2.87 -6.20 4.49
N PRO A 161 -3.67 -5.75 5.49
CA PRO A 161 -5.09 -5.46 5.30
C PRO A 161 -5.37 -4.54 4.11
N LEU A 162 -6.48 -4.79 3.43
CA LEU A 162 -6.98 -3.97 2.32
C LEU A 162 -8.13 -3.05 2.74
N GLU A 163 -8.71 -3.25 3.92
CA GLU A 163 -9.80 -2.41 4.42
C GLU A 163 -9.35 -0.94 4.53
N GLY A 164 -10.15 -0.04 3.96
CA GLY A 164 -9.79 1.38 3.84
C GLY A 164 -8.79 1.70 2.72
N ASP A 165 -8.16 0.71 2.09
CA ASP A 165 -7.19 0.89 1.00
C ASP A 165 -7.70 0.49 -0.37
N LEU A 166 -9.02 0.40 -0.52
CA LEU A 166 -9.68 0.18 -1.79
C LEU A 166 -10.50 1.39 -2.18
N ASP A 167 -10.46 1.74 -3.45
CA ASP A 167 -11.39 2.69 -4.01
C ASP A 167 -12.61 2.00 -4.67
N ARG A 168 -13.55 2.81 -5.17
CA ARG A 168 -14.80 2.33 -5.78
C ARG A 168 -14.61 1.49 -7.05
N ASN A 169 -13.45 1.60 -7.70
CA ASN A 169 -13.15 0.91 -8.95
C ASN A 169 -12.37 -0.39 -8.73
N ARG A 170 -12.34 -0.92 -7.50
CA ARG A 170 -11.55 -2.09 -7.11
C ARG A 170 -10.06 -1.94 -7.46
N ARG A 171 -9.48 -0.79 -7.11
CA ARG A 171 -8.03 -0.60 -7.12
C ARG A 171 -7.55 -0.14 -5.76
N THR A 172 -6.26 -0.31 -5.51
CA THR A 172 -5.62 0.17 -4.29
C THR A 172 -5.72 1.70 -4.20
N SER A 173 -5.88 2.22 -2.98
CA SER A 173 -5.84 3.66 -2.67
C SER A 173 -4.53 4.28 -3.12
N LYS A 174 -4.47 5.60 -3.30
CA LYS A 174 -3.22 6.30 -3.66
C LYS A 174 -2.09 5.98 -2.67
N PHE A 175 -2.40 5.96 -1.36
CA PHE A 175 -1.47 5.57 -0.30
C PHE A 175 -0.95 4.15 -0.49
N ARG A 176 -1.86 3.19 -0.68
CA ARG A 176 -1.47 1.79 -0.85
C ARG A 176 -0.69 1.57 -2.14
N THR A 177 -1.03 2.26 -3.22
CA THR A 177 -0.26 2.24 -4.47
C THR A 177 1.17 2.72 -4.26
N VAL A 178 1.39 3.83 -3.54
CA VAL A 178 2.75 4.28 -3.21
C VAL A 178 3.48 3.23 -2.38
N LEU A 179 2.86 2.72 -1.32
CA LEU A 179 3.45 1.69 -0.47
C LEU A 179 3.85 0.44 -1.25
N ASP A 180 2.97 -0.06 -2.12
CA ASP A 180 3.22 -1.22 -2.96
C ASP A 180 4.39 -0.98 -3.92
N LEU A 181 4.41 0.18 -4.58
CA LEU A 181 5.50 0.56 -5.49
C LEU A 181 6.83 0.70 -4.74
N THR A 182 6.83 1.25 -3.53
CA THR A 182 8.04 1.27 -2.69
C THR A 182 8.51 -0.15 -2.37
N CYS A 183 7.62 -1.03 -1.91
CA CYS A 183 7.93 -2.44 -1.64
C CYS A 183 8.27 -3.27 -2.90
N SER A 184 8.13 -2.68 -4.09
CA SER A 184 8.52 -3.25 -5.38
C SER A 184 9.76 -2.55 -5.98
N ASN A 185 10.45 -1.67 -5.24
CA ASN A 185 11.58 -0.86 -5.72
C ASN A 185 11.25 0.05 -6.93
N LYS A 186 9.98 0.47 -7.04
CA LYS A 186 9.45 1.32 -8.12
C LYS A 186 8.87 2.64 -7.61
N VAL A 187 9.32 3.12 -6.45
CA VAL A 187 8.85 4.36 -5.83
C VAL A 187 9.00 5.59 -6.74
N TYR A 188 10.02 5.61 -7.61
CA TYR A 188 10.25 6.68 -8.58
C TYR A 188 9.06 6.91 -9.53
N ALA A 189 8.28 5.86 -9.81
CA ALA A 189 7.08 5.97 -10.65
C ALA A 189 5.93 6.69 -9.93
N ALA A 190 5.97 6.78 -8.60
CA ALA A 190 4.91 7.33 -7.77
C ALA A 190 5.14 8.79 -7.37
N LYS A 191 6.02 9.53 -8.06
CA LYS A 191 6.39 10.91 -7.70
C LYS A 191 5.16 11.84 -7.55
N ASP A 192 4.22 11.78 -8.50
CA ASP A 192 3.01 12.61 -8.48
C ASP A 192 2.12 12.28 -7.27
N LEU A 193 2.06 11.00 -6.88
CA LEU A 193 1.32 10.56 -5.70
C LEU A 193 2.02 10.97 -4.39
N LEU A 194 3.36 10.97 -4.35
CA LEU A 194 4.12 11.44 -3.19
C LEU A 194 3.90 12.94 -2.96
N GLU A 195 3.87 13.72 -4.03
CA GLU A 195 3.54 15.15 -3.99
C GLU A 195 2.08 15.36 -3.56
N GLU A 196 1.12 14.65 -4.16
CA GLU A 196 -0.28 14.81 -3.81
C GLU A 196 -0.59 14.43 -2.35
N ILE A 197 -0.09 13.27 -1.91
CA ILE A 197 -0.40 12.74 -0.58
C ILE A 197 0.36 13.53 0.49
N TRP A 198 1.64 13.87 0.28
CA TRP A 198 2.50 14.42 1.34
C TRP A 198 3.23 15.71 1.00
N GLY A 199 3.08 16.26 -0.21
CA GLY A 199 3.77 17.47 -0.66
C GLY A 199 5.26 17.25 -0.92
N VAL A 200 5.69 16.00 -1.14
CA VAL A 200 7.09 15.67 -1.40
C VAL A 200 7.37 15.78 -2.90
N VAL A 201 8.19 16.76 -3.27
CA VAL A 201 8.69 16.94 -4.65
C VAL A 201 9.99 16.16 -4.81
N ILE A 202 10.06 15.32 -5.84
CA ILE A 202 11.27 14.57 -6.22
C ILE A 202 11.74 15.17 -7.55
N GLU A 203 12.93 15.77 -7.52
CA GLU A 203 13.63 16.29 -8.70
C GLU A 203 14.29 15.17 -9.52
#